data_AF-A0A354DFI5-F1
#
_entry.id   AF-A0A354DFI5-F1
#
_cell.length_a   1.000
_cell.length_b   1.000
_cell.length_c   1.000
_cell.angle_alpha   90.00
_cell.angle_beta   90.00
_cell.angle_gamma   90.00
#
_symmetry.space_group_name_H-M   'P 1'
#
loop_
_entity.id
_entity.type
_entity.pdbx_description
1 polymer ?
#
loop_
_entity_poly.entity_id
_entity_poly.type
_entity_poly.pdbx_seq_one_letter_code
_entity_poly.pdbx_strand_id
1 'polypeptide(L)'
;RGHGKSEASNRPFTYSLIVEDLKTMLKHLNIDKAILCGYSTGGSIALQFMLQEPEKVLGGVLLGGLSEVMEKDDRLKNYISMGAKTAKLGARSALAFAISYSNANNFSYFKELFSEAKKGSAKKMQEYYECSLQFNITKELVNIQV
;
A
#
# COMPACT_ATOMS: atom_id res chain seq x y z
N ARG A 1 4.67 4.10 -5.96
CA ARG A 1 5.34 4.03 -7.29
C ARG A 1 4.54 3.12 -8.23
N GLY A 2 4.34 3.48 -9.50
CA GLY A 2 3.60 2.66 -10.48
C GLY A 2 2.10 2.51 -10.19
N HIS A 3 1.53 3.45 -9.43
CA HIS A 3 0.14 3.49 -8.99
C HIS A 3 -0.46 4.84 -9.37
N GLY A 4 -1.74 4.85 -9.75
CA GLY A 4 -2.42 6.06 -10.22
C GLY A 4 -1.65 6.73 -11.36
N LYS A 5 -1.26 7.99 -11.15
CA LYS A 5 -0.50 8.80 -12.11
C LYS A 5 1.02 8.75 -11.89
N SER A 6 1.50 8.07 -10.86
CA SER A 6 2.94 8.00 -10.58
C SER A 6 3.63 6.96 -11.45
N GLU A 7 4.77 7.34 -12.02
CA GLU A 7 5.61 6.45 -12.83
C GLU A 7 6.03 5.18 -12.09
N ALA A 8 6.21 4.10 -12.85
CA ALA A 8 6.80 2.88 -12.35
C ALA A 8 8.33 3.03 -12.24
N SER A 9 8.92 2.44 -11.19
CA SER A 9 10.36 2.40 -11.00
C SER A 9 10.93 1.04 -11.38
N ASN A 10 12.18 0.99 -11.86
CA ASN A 10 12.87 -0.29 -12.06
C ASN A 10 13.40 -0.90 -10.76
N ARG A 11 13.40 -0.15 -9.65
CA ARG A 11 13.78 -0.68 -8.33
C ARG A 11 12.76 -1.73 -7.87
N PRO A 12 13.21 -2.82 -7.21
CA PRO A 12 12.31 -3.72 -6.49
C PRO A 12 11.47 -2.94 -5.50
N PHE A 13 10.17 -3.19 -5.48
CA PHE A 13 9.26 -2.54 -4.55
C PHE A 13 9.39 -3.14 -3.14
N THR A 14 9.50 -2.27 -2.15
CA THR A 14 9.37 -2.60 -0.73
C THR A 14 8.63 -1.46 -0.03
N TYR A 15 8.02 -1.73 1.11
CA TYR A 15 7.43 -0.65 1.91
C TYR A 15 8.50 0.32 2.44
N SER A 16 9.72 -0.14 2.74
CA SER A 16 10.85 0.75 3.07
C SER A 16 11.15 1.74 1.94
N LEU A 17 11.04 1.30 0.66
CA LEU A 17 11.20 2.21 -0.48
C LEU A 17 10.12 3.30 -0.49
N ILE A 18 8.89 2.97 -0.08
CA ILE A 18 7.83 3.97 0.02
C ILE A 18 8.03 4.88 1.23
N VAL A 19 8.58 4.39 2.33
CA VAL A 19 9.00 5.25 3.45
C VAL A 19 10.04 6.28 3.00
N GLU A 20 11.04 5.86 2.22
CA GLU A 20 12.01 6.79 1.64
C GLU A 20 11.37 7.80 0.67
N ASP A 21 10.38 7.37 -0.11
CA ASP A 21 9.60 8.28 -0.97
C ASP A 21 8.82 9.31 -0.15
N LEU A 22 8.18 8.88 0.94
CA LEU A 22 7.47 9.77 1.86
C LEU A 22 8.44 10.77 2.50
N LYS A 23 9.61 10.31 2.97
CA LYS A 23 10.64 11.19 3.54
C LYS A 23 11.12 12.23 2.53
N THR A 24 11.37 11.80 1.30
CA THR A 24 11.78 12.69 0.21
C THR A 24 10.68 13.70 -0.13
N MET A 25 9.41 13.27 -0.12
CA MET A 25 8.26 14.12 -0.36
C MET A 25 8.09 15.17 0.74
N LEU A 26 8.17 14.79 2.03
CA LEU A 26 8.09 15.73 3.15
C LEU A 26 9.20 16.78 3.07
N LYS A 27 10.43 16.35 2.78
CA LYS A 27 11.57 17.27 2.56
C LYS A 27 11.31 18.23 1.41
N HIS A 28 10.80 17.74 0.28
CA HIS A 28 10.50 18.58 -0.88
C HIS A 28 9.41 19.63 -0.59
N LEU A 29 8.45 19.28 0.26
CA LEU A 29 7.35 20.16 0.68
C LEU A 29 7.72 21.07 1.86
N ASN A 30 8.95 20.97 2.40
CA ASN A 30 9.39 21.65 3.62
C ASN A 30 8.48 21.36 4.83
N ILE A 31 8.09 20.10 5.00
CA ILE A 31 7.31 19.63 6.14
C ILE A 31 8.24 18.88 7.11
N ASP A 32 8.43 19.44 8.30
CA ASP A 32 9.31 18.85 9.31
C ASP A 32 8.68 17.63 10.00
N LYS A 33 7.39 17.73 10.35
CA LYS A 33 6.61 16.63 10.94
C LYS A 33 5.18 16.58 10.40
N ALA A 34 4.58 15.40 10.33
CA ALA A 34 3.22 15.21 9.84
C ALA A 34 2.40 14.22 10.68
N ILE A 35 1.07 14.38 10.66
CA ILE A 35 0.14 13.32 11.04
C ILE A 35 0.00 12.39 9.83
N LEU A 36 0.22 11.09 10.03
CA LEU A 36 0.13 10.10 8.97
C LEU A 36 -1.26 9.46 8.95
N CYS A 37 -1.97 9.62 7.83
CA CYS A 37 -3.25 8.96 7.61
C CYS A 37 -3.06 7.84 6.59
N GLY A 38 -3.22 6.58 7.03
CA GLY A 38 -3.00 5.39 6.21
C GLY A 38 -4.25 4.53 6.08
N TYR A 39 -4.66 4.22 4.84
CA TYR A 39 -5.77 3.31 4.54
C TYR A 39 -5.26 2.01 3.92
N SER A 40 -5.76 0.87 4.40
CA SER A 40 -5.38 -0.48 3.93
C SER A 40 -3.85 -0.67 3.94
N THR A 41 -3.22 -1.03 2.82
CA THR A 41 -1.76 -1.07 2.66
C THR A 41 -1.07 0.23 3.08
N GLY A 42 -1.72 1.38 2.89
CA GLY A 42 -1.22 2.67 3.36
C GLY A 42 -1.07 2.73 4.89
N GLY A 43 -1.87 1.98 5.64
CA GLY A 43 -1.74 1.83 7.09
C GLY A 43 -0.47 1.05 7.48
N SER A 44 -0.16 -0.03 6.76
CA SER A 44 1.10 -0.77 6.94
C SER A 44 2.33 0.10 6.67
N ILE A 45 2.27 0.90 5.61
CA ILE A 45 3.34 1.85 5.25
C ILE A 45 3.46 2.96 6.31
N ALA A 46 2.34 3.47 6.83
CA ALA A 46 2.35 4.47 7.90
C ALA A 46 2.96 3.91 9.19
N LEU A 47 2.62 2.68 9.58
CA LEU A 47 3.27 2.00 10.72
C LEU A 47 4.78 1.88 10.50
N GLN A 48 5.20 1.47 9.31
CA GLN A 48 6.62 1.37 9.01
C GLN A 48 7.33 2.72 9.03
N PHE A 49 6.68 3.79 8.56
CA PHE A 49 7.22 5.15 8.63
C PHE A 49 7.39 5.59 10.09
N MET A 50 6.40 5.34 10.94
CA MET A 50 6.47 5.67 12.39
C MET A 50 7.62 4.96 13.09
N LEU A 51 7.97 3.74 12.67
CA LEU A 51 9.12 3.00 13.19
C LEU A 51 10.46 3.54 12.70
N GLN A 52 10.55 3.92 11.42
CA GLN A 52 11.82 4.28 10.79
C GLN A 52 12.19 5.75 10.93
N GLU A 53 11.20 6.63 11.05
CA GLU A 53 11.39 8.10 11.05
C GLU A 53 10.52 8.77 12.16
N PRO A 54 10.59 8.30 13.43
CA PRO A 54 9.70 8.76 14.50
C PRO A 54 9.78 10.28 14.74
N GLU A 55 10.94 10.90 14.51
CA GLU A 55 11.14 12.34 14.68
C GLU A 55 10.35 13.18 13.67
N LYS A 56 9.85 12.58 12.57
CA LYS A 56 9.04 13.22 11.52
C LYS A 56 7.54 13.00 11.71
N VAL A 57 7.11 12.39 12.80
CA VAL A 57 5.69 12.04 13.01
C VAL A 57 5.11 12.79 14.20
N LEU A 58 3.90 13.34 14.02
CA LEU A 58 3.08 13.96 15.07
C LEU A 58 1.99 13.04 15.61
N GLY A 59 1.59 12.02 14.83
CA GLY A 59 0.49 11.11 15.15
C GLY A 59 0.12 10.22 13.98
N GLY A 60 -0.75 9.25 14.22
CA GLY A 60 -1.20 8.26 13.24
C GLY A 60 -2.71 8.03 13.23
N VAL A 61 -3.31 8.03 12.04
CA VAL A 61 -4.70 7.57 11.80
C VAL A 61 -4.66 6.39 10.83
N LEU A 62 -4.93 5.19 11.35
CA LEU A 62 -4.79 3.94 10.61
C LEU A 62 -6.16 3.30 10.38
N LEU A 63 -6.52 3.09 9.12
CA LEU A 63 -7.82 2.58 8.69
C LEU A 63 -7.63 1.25 7.95
N GLY A 64 -7.86 0.13 8.64
CA GLY A 64 -7.73 -1.21 8.05
C GLY A 64 -6.30 -1.59 7.64
N GLY A 65 -5.29 -1.01 8.30
CA GLY A 65 -3.89 -1.39 8.13
C GLY A 65 -3.55 -2.70 8.82
N LEU A 66 -2.45 -3.32 8.39
CA LEU A 66 -1.95 -4.60 8.91
C LEU A 66 -0.49 -4.44 9.35
N SER A 67 -0.11 -4.99 10.51
CA SER A 67 1.31 -5.14 10.89
C SER A 67 1.94 -6.40 10.27
N GLU A 68 1.10 -7.37 9.91
CA GLU A 68 1.47 -8.58 9.16
C GLU A 68 0.23 -9.20 8.52
N VAL A 69 0.43 -10.06 7.51
CA VAL A 69 -0.59 -11.03 7.09
C VAL A 69 -0.43 -12.28 7.95
N MET A 70 -1.25 -12.40 8.99
CA MET A 70 -1.12 -13.46 10.01
C MET A 70 -1.11 -14.86 9.41
N GLU A 71 -0.31 -15.75 9.99
CA GLU A 71 -0.17 -17.09 9.44
C GLU A 71 -1.48 -17.88 9.39
N LYS A 72 -2.35 -17.68 10.38
CA LYS A 72 -3.66 -18.33 10.52
C LYS A 72 -4.79 -17.72 9.68
N ASP A 73 -4.56 -16.60 8.98
CA ASP A 73 -5.59 -15.96 8.14
C ASP A 73 -5.48 -16.41 6.68
N ASP A 74 -5.84 -17.67 6.43
CA ASP A 74 -5.80 -18.26 5.10
C ASP A 74 -6.67 -17.50 4.10
N ARG A 75 -7.78 -16.92 4.54
CA ARG A 75 -8.68 -16.17 3.68
C ARG A 75 -7.98 -14.92 3.13
N LEU A 76 -7.37 -14.12 3.99
CA LEU A 76 -6.65 -12.92 3.57
C LEU A 76 -5.43 -13.27 2.73
N LYS A 77 -4.64 -14.27 3.15
CA LYS A 77 -3.49 -14.78 2.40
C LYS A 77 -3.88 -15.20 0.99
N ASN A 78 -4.96 -15.97 0.85
CA ASN A 78 -5.44 -16.45 -0.45
C ASN A 78 -5.94 -15.29 -1.32
N TYR A 79 -6.62 -14.31 -0.73
CA TYR A 79 -7.09 -13.12 -1.45
C TYR A 79 -5.91 -12.30 -2.01
N ILE A 80 -4.91 -11.99 -1.18
CA ILE A 80 -3.71 -11.24 -1.57
C ILE A 80 -2.89 -12.05 -2.60
N SER A 81 -2.73 -13.36 -2.38
CA SER A 81 -2.02 -14.25 -3.31
C SER A 81 -2.70 -14.36 -4.67
N MET A 82 -4.03 -14.36 -4.70
CA MET A 82 -4.80 -14.33 -5.95
C MET A 82 -4.57 -13.01 -6.68
N GLY A 83 -4.61 -11.88 -5.97
CA GLY A 83 -4.24 -10.57 -6.52
C GLY A 83 -2.84 -10.57 -7.15
N ALA A 84 -1.84 -11.10 -6.45
CA ALA A 84 -0.48 -11.24 -6.96
C ALA A 84 -0.41 -12.09 -8.25
N LYS A 85 -1.07 -13.26 -8.25
CA LYS A 85 -1.12 -14.16 -9.42
C LYS A 85 -1.82 -13.52 -10.61
N THR A 86 -2.96 -12.87 -10.41
CA THR A 86 -3.70 -12.15 -11.47
C THR A 86 -2.86 -11.02 -12.05
N ALA A 87 -2.17 -10.25 -11.22
CA ALA A 87 -1.26 -9.19 -11.66
C ALA A 87 -0.06 -9.76 -12.46
N LYS A 88 0.53 -10.87 -11.99
CA LYS A 88 1.64 -11.57 -12.66
C LYS A 88 1.26 -12.09 -14.05
N LEU A 89 0.02 -12.55 -14.23
CA LEU A 89 -0.52 -12.95 -15.52
C LEU A 89 -0.80 -11.78 -16.49
N GLY A 90 -0.54 -10.54 -16.06
CA GLY A 90 -0.82 -9.34 -16.87
C GLY A 90 -2.31 -8.98 -16.94
N ALA A 91 -3.18 -9.67 -16.18
CA ALA A 91 -4.63 -9.50 -16.20
C ALA A 91 -5.08 -8.26 -15.40
N ARG A 92 -4.41 -7.12 -15.62
CA ARG A 92 -4.64 -5.83 -14.93
C ARG A 92 -6.09 -5.38 -15.00
N SER A 93 -6.75 -5.50 -16.16
CA SER A 93 -8.14 -5.07 -16.30
C SER A 93 -9.09 -5.91 -15.45
N ALA A 94 -8.86 -7.22 -15.33
CA ALA A 94 -9.67 -8.07 -14.47
C ALA A 94 -9.46 -7.73 -12.99
N LEU A 95 -8.21 -7.50 -12.59
CA LEU A 95 -7.87 -7.07 -11.24
C LEU A 95 -8.48 -5.70 -10.91
N ALA A 96 -8.32 -4.71 -11.79
CA ALA A 96 -8.90 -3.38 -11.65
C ALA A 96 -10.42 -3.45 -11.55
N PHE A 97 -11.08 -4.30 -12.35
CA PHE A 97 -12.52 -4.50 -12.28
C PHE A 97 -12.95 -5.03 -10.91
N ALA A 98 -12.32 -6.11 -10.43
CA ALA A 98 -12.66 -6.75 -9.17
C ALA A 98 -12.50 -5.79 -7.98
N ILE A 99 -11.39 -5.05 -7.91
CA ILE A 99 -11.12 -4.07 -6.86
C ILE A 99 -12.12 -2.91 -6.93
N SER A 100 -12.36 -2.38 -8.13
CA SER A 100 -13.26 -1.24 -8.28
C SER A 100 -14.70 -1.61 -7.95
N TYR A 101 -15.13 -2.82 -8.34
CA TYR A 101 -16.47 -3.32 -8.05
C TYR A 101 -16.71 -3.49 -6.55
N SER A 102 -15.72 -4.04 -5.82
CA SER A 102 -15.86 -4.25 -4.37
C SER A 102 -15.80 -2.96 -3.54
N ASN A 103 -15.20 -1.89 -4.07
CA ASN A 103 -15.03 -0.62 -3.36
C ASN A 103 -16.02 0.48 -3.77
N ALA A 104 -16.75 0.29 -4.88
CA ALA A 104 -17.68 1.30 -5.37
C ALA A 104 -19.05 1.20 -4.67
N ASN A 105 -19.60 2.34 -4.27
CA ASN A 105 -20.96 2.45 -3.73
C ASN A 105 -22.02 2.75 -4.80
N ASN A 106 -21.60 3.11 -6.02
CA ASN A 106 -22.48 3.35 -7.15
C ASN A 106 -21.72 3.17 -8.48
N PHE A 107 -22.47 3.10 -9.58
CA PHE A 107 -21.89 2.84 -10.90
C PHE A 107 -21.00 3.97 -11.44
N SER A 108 -21.28 5.23 -11.10
CA SER A 108 -20.44 6.35 -11.50
C SER A 108 -19.06 6.24 -10.84
N TYR A 109 -19.04 5.99 -9.53
CA TYR A 109 -17.79 5.83 -8.78
C TYR A 109 -17.03 4.57 -9.19
N PHE A 110 -17.73 3.48 -9.52
CA PHE A 110 -17.12 2.30 -10.13
C PHE A 110 -16.34 2.65 -11.41
N LYS A 111 -16.92 3.44 -12.33
CA LYS A 111 -16.24 3.83 -13.57
C LYS A 111 -14.97 4.63 -13.29
N GLU A 112 -15.02 5.52 -12.31
CA GLU A 112 -13.88 6.33 -11.90
C GLU A 112 -12.75 5.45 -11.34
N LEU A 113 -13.06 4.62 -10.34
CA LEU A 113 -12.10 3.69 -9.74
C LEU A 113 -11.49 2.76 -10.80
N PHE A 114 -12.32 2.21 -11.69
CA PHE A 114 -11.85 1.30 -12.73
C PHE A 114 -10.91 1.99 -13.72
N SER A 115 -11.24 3.22 -14.13
CA SER A 115 -10.39 4.04 -14.99
C SER A 115 -9.04 4.34 -14.36
N GLU A 116 -9.01 4.75 -13.09
CA GLU A 116 -7.78 5.06 -12.38
C GLU A 116 -6.93 3.81 -12.10
N ALA A 117 -7.56 2.72 -11.64
CA ALA A 117 -6.88 1.46 -11.36
C ALA A 117 -6.20 0.88 -12.61
N LYS A 118 -6.80 1.03 -13.79
CA LYS A 118 -6.21 0.60 -15.06
C LYS A 118 -4.93 1.36 -15.45
N LYS A 119 -4.65 2.53 -14.89
CA LYS A 119 -3.42 3.30 -15.21
C LYS A 119 -2.17 2.71 -14.56
N GLY A 120 -2.33 1.95 -13.47
CA GLY A 120 -1.20 1.34 -12.76
C GLY A 120 -0.46 0.29 -13.58
N SER A 121 0.75 -0.04 -13.13
CA SER A 121 1.58 -1.10 -13.73
C SER A 121 1.23 -2.46 -13.13
N ALA A 122 0.91 -3.46 -13.98
CA ALA A 122 0.62 -4.83 -13.53
C ALA A 122 1.78 -5.43 -12.73
N LYS A 123 3.02 -5.21 -13.19
CA LYS A 123 4.23 -5.62 -12.48
C LYS A 123 4.31 -4.98 -11.09
N LYS A 124 4.00 -3.68 -10.96
CA LYS A 124 4.01 -3.02 -9.66
C LYS A 124 2.86 -3.46 -8.77
N MET A 125 1.67 -3.72 -9.30
CA MET A 125 0.59 -4.33 -8.51
C MET A 125 1.00 -5.69 -7.94
N GLN A 126 1.66 -6.55 -8.75
CA GLN A 126 2.20 -7.83 -8.29
C GLN A 126 3.18 -7.61 -7.12
N GLU A 127 4.17 -6.74 -7.29
CA GLU A 127 5.18 -6.52 -6.25
C GLU A 127 4.57 -5.93 -4.96
N TYR A 128 3.51 -5.12 -5.04
CA TYR A 128 2.78 -4.63 -3.85
C TYR A 128 2.10 -5.77 -3.09
N TYR A 129 1.43 -6.69 -3.79
CA TYR A 129 0.82 -7.85 -3.15
C TYR A 129 1.86 -8.79 -2.54
N GLU A 130 2.96 -9.05 -3.25
CA GLU A 130 4.06 -9.86 -2.74
C GLU A 130 4.70 -9.23 -1.49
N CYS A 131 4.94 -7.92 -1.52
CA CYS A 131 5.41 -7.19 -0.35
C CYS A 131 4.43 -7.28 0.82
N SER A 132 3.11 -7.24 0.56
CA SER A 132 2.10 -7.39 1.61
C SER A 132 2.17 -8.77 2.29
N LEU A 133 2.40 -9.85 1.51
CA LEU A 133 2.50 -11.21 2.04
C LEU A 133 3.75 -11.43 2.90
N GLN A 134 4.83 -10.69 2.62
CA GLN A 134 6.11 -10.81 3.33
C GLN A 134 6.27 -9.77 4.44
N PHE A 135 5.41 -8.77 4.50
CA PHE A 135 5.48 -7.71 5.49
C PHE A 135 5.15 -8.24 6.87
N ASN A 136 6.06 -8.02 7.82
CA ASN A 136 5.85 -8.32 9.22
C ASN A 136 6.65 -7.33 10.07
N ILE A 137 5.92 -6.51 10.85
CA ILE A 137 6.48 -5.63 11.86
C ILE A 137 5.78 -5.79 13.22
N THR A 138 5.06 -6.91 13.41
CA THR A 138 4.21 -7.10 14.60
C THR A 138 5.02 -7.01 15.89
N LYS A 139 6.25 -7.53 15.91
CA LYS A 139 7.11 -7.50 17.10
C LYS A 139 7.69 -6.10 17.35
N GLU A 140 7.87 -5.35 16.29
CA GLU A 140 8.46 -4.01 16.29
C GLU A 140 7.45 -2.94 16.69
N LEU A 141 6.14 -3.22 16.67
CA LEU A 141 5.09 -2.25 17.05
C LEU A 141 5.33 -1.60 18.42
N VAL A 142 5.92 -2.34 19.36
CA VAL A 142 6.26 -1.83 20.70
C VAL A 142 7.30 -0.69 20.68
N ASN A 143 8.04 -0.56 19.57
CA ASN A 143 9.06 0.46 19.38
C ASN A 143 8.54 1.74 18.72
N ILE A 144 7.23 1.84 18.42
CA ILE A 144 6.64 3.08 17.92
C ILE A 144 6.58 4.10 19.06
N GLN A 145 7.21 5.27 18.85
CA GLN A 145 7.41 6.32 19.87
C GLN A 145 6.48 7.54 19.69
N VAL A 146 5.46 7.41 18.85
CA VAL A 146 4.56 8.50 18.44
C VAL A 146 3.37 8.61 19.37
#